data_AF-A0A5N6N1J3-F1
#
_entry.id   AF-A0A5N6N1J3-F1
#
_cell.length_a   1.000
_cell.length_b   1.000
_cell.length_c   1.000
_cell.angle_alpha   90.00
_cell.angle_beta   90.00
_cell.angle_gamma   90.00
#
_symmetry.space_group_name_H-M   'P 1'
#
loop_
_entity.id
_entity.type
_entity.pdbx_description
1 polymer ?
#
loop_
_entity_poly.entity_id
_entity_poly.type
_entity_poly.pdbx_seq_one_letter_code
_entity_poly.pdbx_strand_id
1 'polypeptide(L)'
;MEYAMLISQLGGCMDIRDDIFGGSLNLEDTHLKEGFQEGYEAGFASGKDDGREVGLKTGFITGEELGFYRGCIDVWKSAIRVEPSRFSARVQKNIKEMDELVSRYPILEPENESVTDIMGSLRLKFRAICATLNVKLEYNGYPKATSGPNEIQF
;
A
#
# COMPACT_ATOMS: atom_id res chain seq x y z
N MET A 1 55.82 9.68 -58.37
CA MET A 1 55.07 8.87 -57.37
C MET A 1 54.77 9.61 -56.07
N GLU A 2 55.27 10.84 -55.84
CA GLU A 2 54.95 11.62 -54.62
C GLU A 2 53.56 12.28 -54.62
N TYR A 3 52.98 12.58 -55.78
CA TYR A 3 51.68 13.29 -55.85
C TYR A 3 50.48 12.45 -55.37
N ALA A 4 50.59 11.12 -55.39
CA ALA A 4 49.51 10.23 -54.93
C ALA A 4 49.46 10.11 -53.39
N MET A 5 50.57 10.35 -52.70
CA MET A 5 50.67 10.27 -51.24
C MET A 5 50.10 11.54 -50.57
N LEU A 6 50.21 12.69 -51.23
CA LEU A 6 49.60 13.95 -50.76
C LEU A 6 48.06 13.92 -50.81
N ILE A 7 47.48 13.22 -51.79
CA ILE A 7 46.02 13.10 -51.91
C ILE A 7 45.45 12.15 -50.83
N SER A 8 46.21 11.14 -50.40
CA SER A 8 45.80 10.28 -49.27
C SER A 8 45.82 10.98 -47.90
N GLN A 9 46.61 12.04 -47.72
CA GLN A 9 46.59 12.85 -46.49
C GLN A 9 45.46 13.89 -46.46
N LEU A 10 44.85 14.20 -47.62
CA LEU A 10 43.64 15.04 -47.71
C LEU A 10 42.34 14.22 -47.61
N GLY A 11 42.43 12.89 -47.61
CA GLY A 11 41.29 11.98 -47.39
C GLY A 11 40.88 11.84 -45.92
N GLY A 12 41.62 12.45 -44.99
CA GLY A 12 41.21 12.62 -43.61
C GLY A 12 40.26 13.81 -43.47
N CYS A 13 39.11 13.77 -44.16
CA CYS A 13 37.96 14.55 -43.70
C CYS A 13 37.46 13.85 -42.43
N MET A 14 38.20 14.03 -41.34
CA MET A 14 37.62 13.99 -40.00
C MET A 14 36.38 14.88 -40.09
N ASP A 15 35.24 14.35 -39.72
CA ASP A 15 33.97 15.05 -39.78
C ASP A 15 34.00 16.22 -38.78
N ILE A 16 34.58 17.36 -39.19
CA ILE A 16 34.69 18.57 -38.36
C ILE A 16 33.28 19.07 -37.96
N ARG A 17 32.21 18.62 -38.63
CA ARG A 17 30.83 18.94 -38.27
C ARG A 17 30.29 18.07 -37.13
N ASP A 18 30.73 16.82 -37.02
CA ASP A 18 30.42 15.99 -35.85
C ASP A 18 31.33 16.30 -34.63
N ASP A 19 32.48 16.96 -34.81
CA ASP A 19 33.52 17.05 -33.77
C ASP A 19 33.56 18.32 -32.87
N ILE A 20 32.88 19.44 -33.18
CA ILE A 20 32.94 20.67 -32.32
C ILE A 20 31.57 21.15 -31.83
N PHE A 21 30.53 21.05 -32.65
CA PHE A 21 29.16 21.50 -32.29
C PHE A 21 28.14 20.37 -32.26
N GLY A 22 28.50 19.13 -32.62
CA GLY A 22 27.60 17.98 -32.63
C GLY A 22 26.92 17.71 -31.28
N GLY A 23 27.67 17.86 -30.18
CA GLY A 23 27.14 17.81 -28.81
C GLY A 23 26.26 19.00 -28.43
N SER A 24 26.48 20.18 -29.03
CA SER A 24 25.67 21.38 -28.80
C SER A 24 24.35 21.38 -29.60
N LEU A 25 24.32 20.69 -30.74
CA LEU A 25 23.13 20.60 -31.61
C LEU A 25 22.12 19.57 -31.10
N ASN A 26 22.56 18.52 -30.40
CA ASN A 26 21.71 17.50 -29.79
C ASN A 26 21.60 17.64 -28.26
N LEU A 27 21.95 18.81 -27.72
CA LEU A 27 22.00 19.05 -26.28
C LEU A 27 20.61 18.93 -25.64
N GLU A 28 19.57 19.45 -26.29
CA GLU A 28 18.18 19.37 -25.84
C GLU A 28 17.70 17.92 -25.74
N ASP A 29 17.90 17.12 -26.80
CA ASP A 29 17.54 15.71 -26.81
C ASP A 29 18.31 14.89 -25.76
N THR A 30 19.57 15.28 -25.49
CA THR A 30 20.41 14.63 -24.48
C THR A 30 19.88 14.92 -23.08
N HIS A 31 19.65 16.19 -22.74
CA HIS A 31 19.11 16.57 -21.44
C HIS A 31 17.68 16.10 -21.21
N LEU A 32 16.86 16.00 -22.27
CA LEU A 32 15.53 15.42 -22.17
C LEU A 32 15.59 13.94 -21.79
N LYS A 33 16.50 13.17 -22.43
CA LYS A 33 16.71 11.75 -22.12
C LYS A 33 17.30 11.56 -20.73
N GLU A 34 18.30 12.37 -20.36
CA GLU A 34 18.92 12.35 -19.03
C GLU A 34 17.88 12.67 -17.96
N GLY A 35 17.14 13.77 -18.10
CA GLY A 35 16.11 14.17 -17.14
C GLY A 35 14.96 13.16 -17.04
N PHE A 36 14.57 12.53 -18.15
CA PHE A 36 13.60 11.43 -18.11
C PHE A 36 14.14 10.22 -17.36
N GLN A 37 15.38 9.81 -17.64
CA GLN A 37 16.00 8.65 -17.00
C GLN A 37 16.20 8.90 -15.50
N GLU A 38 16.72 10.07 -15.12
CA GLU A 38 16.87 10.49 -13.73
C GLU A 38 15.53 10.52 -13.01
N GLY A 39 14.50 11.12 -13.62
CA GLY A 39 13.16 11.19 -13.07
C GLY A 39 12.51 9.80 -12.90
N TYR A 40 12.72 8.91 -13.88
CA TYR A 40 12.23 7.53 -13.83
C TYR A 40 12.90 6.73 -12.71
N GLU A 41 14.23 6.80 -12.60
CA GLU A 41 14.99 6.09 -11.56
C GLU A 41 14.63 6.59 -10.17
N ALA A 42 14.56 7.91 -9.98
CA ALA A 42 14.17 8.54 -8.73
C ALA A 42 12.72 8.15 -8.35
N GLY A 43 11.78 8.27 -9.29
CA GLY A 43 10.37 7.95 -9.06
C GLY A 43 10.13 6.45 -8.81
N PHE A 44 10.89 5.57 -9.47
CA PHE A 44 10.81 4.14 -9.22
C PHE A 44 11.33 3.77 -7.83
N ALA A 45 12.46 4.36 -7.42
CA ALA A 45 13.03 4.14 -6.09
C ALA A 45 12.08 4.66 -5.00
N SER A 46 11.61 5.91 -5.11
CA SER A 46 10.73 6.50 -4.11
C SER A 46 9.38 5.78 -4.05
N GLY A 47 8.77 5.47 -5.20
CA GLY A 47 7.48 4.78 -5.26
C GLY A 47 7.52 3.38 -4.62
N LYS A 48 8.64 2.68 -4.71
CA LYS A 48 8.84 1.39 -4.04
C LYS A 48 8.87 1.54 -2.52
N ASP A 49 9.59 2.54 -2.01
CA ASP A 49 9.73 2.77 -0.57
C ASP A 49 8.43 3.28 0.03
N ASP A 50 7.77 4.24 -0.63
CA ASP A 50 6.47 4.78 -0.24
C ASP A 50 5.41 3.68 -0.22
N GLY A 51 5.33 2.87 -1.28
CA GLY A 51 4.38 1.76 -1.36
C GLY A 51 4.58 0.73 -0.25
N ARG A 52 5.85 0.45 0.11
CA ARG A 52 6.18 -0.44 1.23
C ARG A 52 5.74 0.16 2.57
N GLU A 53 6.04 1.42 2.82
CA GLU A 53 5.67 2.09 4.07
C GLU A 53 4.16 2.15 4.26
N VAL A 54 3.43 2.62 3.23
CA VAL A 54 1.97 2.71 3.25
C VAL A 54 1.35 1.33 3.40
N GLY A 55 1.85 0.33 2.67
CA GLY A 55 1.35 -1.05 2.76
C GLY A 55 1.55 -1.65 4.15
N LEU A 56 2.71 -1.44 4.78
CA LEU A 56 2.96 -1.91 6.15
C LEU A 56 2.05 -1.21 7.16
N LYS A 57 1.91 0.11 7.08
CA LYS A 57 1.07 0.91 7.99
C LYS A 57 -0.40 0.50 7.88
N THR A 58 -0.94 0.47 6.66
CA THR A 58 -2.34 0.14 6.41
C THR A 58 -2.64 -1.34 6.71
N GLY A 59 -1.74 -2.24 6.33
CA GLY A 59 -1.84 -3.66 6.63
C GLY A 59 -1.86 -3.94 8.13
N PHE A 60 -1.01 -3.27 8.91
CA PHE A 60 -1.00 -3.42 10.37
C PHE A 60 -2.30 -2.92 11.01
N ILE A 61 -2.79 -1.74 10.65
CA ILE A 61 -4.03 -1.16 11.20
C ILE A 61 -5.23 -2.09 10.93
N THR A 62 -5.35 -2.57 9.69
CA THR A 62 -6.42 -3.50 9.29
C THR A 62 -6.29 -4.84 10.01
N GLY A 63 -5.07 -5.38 10.06
CA GLY A 63 -4.78 -6.66 10.71
C GLY A 63 -5.05 -6.64 12.22
N GLU A 64 -4.70 -5.55 12.89
CA GLU A 64 -5.01 -5.31 14.30
C GLU A 64 -6.52 -5.34 14.55
N GLU A 65 -7.30 -4.61 13.75
CA GLU A 65 -8.76 -4.55 13.89
C GLU A 65 -9.40 -5.93 13.68
N LEU A 66 -8.96 -6.67 12.66
CA LEU A 66 -9.42 -8.04 12.39
C LEU A 66 -9.04 -8.99 13.53
N GLY A 67 -7.82 -8.88 14.05
CA GLY A 67 -7.34 -9.69 15.18
C GLY A 67 -8.13 -9.43 16.45
N PHE A 68 -8.45 -8.16 16.74
CA PHE A 68 -9.31 -7.78 17.85
C PHE A 68 -10.70 -8.44 17.73
N TYR A 69 -11.33 -8.34 16.56
CA TYR A 69 -12.63 -8.98 16.32
C TYR A 69 -12.58 -10.50 16.46
N ARG A 70 -11.55 -11.14 15.91
CA ARG A 70 -11.31 -12.58 16.07
C ARG A 70 -11.25 -12.97 17.55
N GLY A 71 -10.46 -12.24 18.34
CA GLY A 71 -10.34 -12.49 19.79
C GLY A 71 -11.68 -12.38 20.52
N CYS A 72 -12.48 -11.34 20.24
CA CYS A 72 -13.82 -11.21 20.82
C CYS A 72 -14.73 -12.38 20.46
N ILE A 73 -14.75 -12.77 19.18
CA ILE A 73 -15.55 -13.90 18.69
C ILE A 73 -15.18 -15.19 19.43
N ASP A 74 -13.89 -15.46 19.60
CA ASP A 74 -13.42 -16.69 20.24
C ASP A 74 -13.80 -16.73 21.73
N VAL A 75 -13.70 -15.60 22.43
CA VAL A 75 -14.15 -15.47 23.82
C VAL A 75 -15.66 -15.67 23.92
N TRP A 76 -16.46 -15.00 23.09
CA TRP A 76 -17.92 -15.12 23.14
C TRP A 76 -18.39 -16.54 22.78
N LYS A 77 -17.81 -17.16 21.74
CA LYS A 77 -18.09 -18.57 21.41
C LYS A 77 -17.75 -19.49 22.57
N SER A 78 -16.65 -19.24 23.27
CA SER A 78 -16.26 -20.04 24.44
C SER A 78 -17.25 -19.88 25.59
N ALA A 79 -17.71 -18.66 25.87
CA ALA A 79 -18.73 -18.40 26.87
C ALA A 79 -20.07 -19.08 26.52
N ILE A 80 -20.49 -19.04 25.25
CA ILE A 80 -21.71 -19.73 24.78
C ILE A 80 -21.59 -21.25 24.97
N ARG A 81 -20.41 -21.85 24.73
CA ARG A 81 -20.22 -23.30 24.95
C ARG A 81 -20.37 -23.70 26.41
N VAL A 82 -19.91 -22.84 27.33
CA VAL A 82 -20.00 -23.10 28.78
C VAL A 82 -21.43 -22.94 29.28
N GLU A 83 -22.14 -21.91 28.84
CA GLU A 83 -23.50 -21.62 29.29
C GLU A 83 -24.38 -21.10 28.13
N PRO A 84 -24.95 -22.01 27.32
CA PRO A 84 -25.72 -21.63 26.13
C PRO A 84 -26.99 -20.83 26.45
N SER A 85 -27.59 -21.08 27.63
CA SER A 85 -28.89 -20.52 28.03
C SER A 85 -28.83 -19.01 28.34
N ARG A 86 -27.64 -18.48 28.63
CA ARG A 86 -27.42 -17.07 28.98
C ARG A 86 -27.34 -16.14 27.77
N PHE A 87 -27.17 -16.68 26.57
CA PHE A 87 -27.05 -15.90 25.34
C PHE A 87 -28.29 -16.08 24.48
N SER A 88 -28.96 -14.98 24.14
CA SER A 88 -30.12 -15.03 23.25
C SER A 88 -29.74 -15.58 21.87
N ALA A 89 -30.69 -16.23 21.19
CA ALA A 89 -30.50 -16.74 19.83
C ALA A 89 -30.04 -15.64 18.85
N ARG A 90 -30.48 -14.39 19.06
CA ARG A 90 -30.06 -13.23 18.29
C ARG A 90 -28.56 -12.95 18.45
N VAL A 91 -28.03 -12.98 19.67
CA VAL A 91 -26.60 -12.77 19.93
C VAL A 91 -25.77 -13.88 19.31
N GLN A 92 -26.18 -15.13 19.51
CA GLN A 92 -25.48 -16.28 18.93
C GLN A 92 -25.42 -16.20 17.39
N LYS A 93 -26.54 -15.82 16.75
CA LYS A 93 -26.60 -15.57 15.30
C LYS A 93 -25.65 -14.45 14.87
N ASN A 94 -25.69 -13.30 15.56
CA ASN A 94 -24.81 -12.17 15.22
C ASN A 94 -23.32 -12.54 15.33
N ILE A 95 -22.92 -13.28 16.35
CA ILE A 95 -21.54 -13.75 16.53
C ILE A 95 -21.14 -14.69 15.40
N LYS A 96 -22.01 -15.60 14.99
CA LYS A 96 -21.77 -16.50 13.85
C LYS A 96 -21.58 -15.72 12.54
N GLU A 97 -22.45 -14.76 12.25
CA GLU A 97 -22.32 -13.93 11.05
C GLU A 97 -21.05 -13.07 11.09
N MET A 98 -20.66 -12.57 12.26
CA MET A 98 -19.41 -11.82 12.44
C MET A 98 -18.18 -12.71 12.18
N ASP A 99 -18.21 -13.96 12.65
CA ASP A 99 -17.18 -14.97 12.38
C ASP A 99 -17.03 -15.31 10.89
N GLU A 100 -18.15 -15.42 10.17
CA GLU A 100 -18.17 -15.63 8.72
C GLU A 100 -17.62 -14.43 7.95
N LEU A 101 -17.81 -13.20 8.45
CA LEU A 101 -17.23 -12.00 7.86
C LEU A 101 -15.71 -11.93 8.06
N VAL A 102 -15.22 -12.18 9.28
CA VAL A 102 -13.76 -12.19 9.54
C VAL A 102 -13.08 -13.28 8.69
N SER A 103 -13.72 -14.45 8.54
CA SER A 103 -13.13 -15.58 7.81
C SER A 103 -13.11 -15.40 6.29
N ARG A 104 -14.00 -14.57 5.74
CA ARG A 104 -14.05 -14.26 4.29
C ARG A 104 -13.35 -12.97 3.92
N TYR A 105 -12.77 -12.26 4.89
CA TYR A 105 -12.08 -11.00 4.62
C TYR A 105 -10.87 -11.25 3.69
N PRO A 106 -10.79 -10.57 2.53
CA PRO A 106 -9.75 -10.84 1.53
C PRO A 106 -8.43 -10.14 1.90
N ILE A 107 -7.69 -10.71 2.85
CA ILE A 107 -6.43 -10.12 3.37
C ILE A 107 -5.37 -9.96 2.25
N LEU A 108 -5.35 -10.86 1.27
CA LEU A 108 -4.37 -10.86 0.18
C LEU A 108 -4.77 -9.98 -1.01
N GLU A 109 -6.02 -9.49 -1.03
CA GLU A 109 -6.57 -8.67 -2.11
C GLU A 109 -7.15 -7.38 -1.52
N PRO A 110 -6.30 -6.48 -1.00
CA PRO A 110 -6.75 -5.25 -0.33
C PRO A 110 -7.50 -4.29 -1.28
N GLU A 111 -7.27 -4.41 -2.59
CA GLU A 111 -7.94 -3.67 -3.67
C GLU A 111 -9.40 -4.14 -3.89
N ASN A 112 -9.80 -5.27 -3.29
CA ASN A 112 -11.11 -5.86 -3.53
C ASN A 112 -12.22 -4.94 -2.99
N GLU A 113 -13.19 -4.60 -3.85
CA GLU A 113 -14.30 -3.69 -3.51
C GLU A 113 -15.07 -4.11 -2.24
N SER A 114 -15.11 -5.42 -1.95
CA SER A 114 -15.81 -5.96 -0.77
C SER A 114 -15.13 -5.65 0.56
N VAL A 115 -13.84 -5.27 0.57
CA VAL A 115 -13.06 -4.97 1.79
C VAL A 115 -13.77 -3.95 2.67
N THR A 116 -14.19 -2.84 2.06
CA THR A 116 -14.83 -1.72 2.77
C THR A 116 -16.16 -2.14 3.37
N ASP A 117 -16.97 -2.89 2.62
CA ASP A 117 -18.29 -3.35 3.05
C ASP A 117 -18.21 -4.40 4.16
N ILE A 118 -17.25 -5.33 4.07
CA ILE A 118 -17.02 -6.33 5.12
C ILE A 118 -16.54 -5.64 6.40
N MET A 119 -15.63 -4.66 6.30
CA MET A 119 -15.18 -3.89 7.47
C MET A 119 -16.31 -3.11 8.14
N GLY A 120 -17.11 -2.39 7.33
CA GLY A 120 -18.28 -1.67 7.82
C GLY A 120 -19.25 -2.61 8.54
N SER A 121 -19.51 -3.78 7.95
CA SER A 121 -20.36 -4.82 8.53
C SER A 121 -19.82 -5.38 9.84
N LEU A 122 -18.51 -5.60 9.95
CA LEU A 122 -17.86 -6.06 11.18
C LEU A 122 -18.00 -5.03 12.32
N ARG A 123 -17.70 -3.75 12.04
CA ARG A 123 -17.86 -2.64 13.00
C ARG A 123 -19.30 -2.48 13.49
N LEU A 124 -20.28 -2.69 12.60
CA LEU A 124 -21.71 -2.63 12.96
C LEU A 124 -22.11 -3.81 13.84
N LYS A 125 -21.73 -5.04 13.47
CA LYS A 125 -22.06 -6.24 14.25
C LYS A 125 -21.40 -6.23 15.62
N PHE A 126 -20.13 -5.82 15.70
CA PHE A 126 -19.42 -5.66 16.96
C PHE A 126 -20.21 -4.77 17.94
N ARG A 127 -20.56 -3.55 17.50
CA ARG A 127 -21.35 -2.60 18.32
C ARG A 127 -22.70 -3.18 18.72
N ALA A 128 -23.40 -3.86 17.82
CA ALA A 128 -24.67 -4.49 18.11
C ALA A 128 -24.56 -5.60 19.18
N ILE A 129 -23.49 -6.41 19.13
CA ILE A 129 -23.23 -7.45 20.13
C ILE A 129 -22.89 -6.81 21.48
N CYS A 130 -22.00 -5.82 21.52
CA CYS A 130 -21.64 -5.13 22.76
C CYS A 130 -22.86 -4.49 23.44
N ALA A 131 -23.73 -3.83 22.68
CA ALA A 131 -24.97 -3.26 23.18
C ALA A 131 -25.93 -4.33 23.73
N THR A 132 -26.05 -5.49 23.05
CA THR A 132 -26.94 -6.57 23.48
C THR A 132 -26.43 -7.29 24.72
N LEU A 133 -25.11 -7.42 24.86
CA LEU A 133 -24.45 -8.04 26.01
C LEU A 133 -24.25 -7.08 27.19
N ASN A 134 -24.55 -5.79 27.00
CA ASN A 134 -24.28 -4.72 27.96
C ASN A 134 -22.82 -4.71 28.45
N VAL A 135 -21.88 -4.95 27.54
CA VAL A 135 -20.43 -4.93 27.81
C VAL A 135 -19.81 -3.68 27.22
N LYS A 136 -18.93 -3.04 28.00
CA LYS A 136 -18.16 -1.89 27.53
C LYS A 136 -16.83 -2.36 26.93
N LEU A 137 -16.93 -2.89 25.71
CA LEU A 137 -15.76 -3.24 24.89
C LEU A 137 -15.64 -2.20 23.77
N GLU A 138 -14.47 -1.59 23.67
CA GLU A 138 -14.15 -0.56 22.69
C GLU A 138 -12.90 -0.97 21.91
N TYR A 139 -12.97 -0.84 20.59
CA TYR A 139 -11.78 -0.91 19.75
C TYR A 139 -11.20 0.50 19.64
N ASN A 140 -10.10 0.74 20.33
CA ASN A 140 -9.45 2.07 20.36
C ASN A 140 -8.47 2.27 19.20
N GLY A 141 -8.19 1.21 18.44
CA GLY A 141 -7.18 1.18 17.39
C GLY A 141 -5.77 1.43 17.88
N TYR A 142 -4.81 1.27 16.98
CA TYR A 142 -3.44 1.67 17.24
C TYR A 142 -3.38 3.17 17.60
N PRO A 143 -2.81 3.54 18.76
CA PRO A 143 -2.61 4.94 19.09
C PRO A 143 -1.75 5.56 17.99
N LYS A 144 -2.28 6.59 17.32
CA LYS A 144 -1.48 7.41 16.41
C LYS A 144 -0.27 7.85 17.23
N ALA A 145 0.93 7.41 16.86
CA ALA A 145 2.15 8.03 17.33
C ALA A 145 1.90 9.53 17.16
N THR A 146 1.98 10.27 18.26
CA THR A 146 1.78 11.72 18.30
C THR A 146 2.38 12.30 17.04
N SER A 147 1.53 12.88 16.18
CA SER A 147 1.92 13.59 14.98
C SER A 147 3.00 14.59 15.38
N GLY A 148 4.27 14.22 15.15
CA GLY A 148 5.36 15.16 15.21
C GLY A 148 5.10 16.27 14.19
N PRO A 149 5.63 17.48 14.35
CA PRO A 149 5.19 18.66 13.60
C PRO A 149 5.37 18.63 12.07
N ASN A 150 5.80 17.52 11.45
CA ASN A 150 6.15 17.43 10.04
C ASN A 150 5.60 16.16 9.37
N GLU A 151 4.28 15.94 9.39
CA GLU A 151 3.64 15.04 8.42
C GLU A 151 2.95 15.93 7.37
N ILE A 152 3.59 16.06 6.20
CA ILE A 152 2.93 16.62 5.01
C ILE A 152 1.83 15.62 4.65
N GLN A 153 0.58 16.07 4.79
CA GLN A 153 -0.56 15.32 4.29
C GLN A 153 -0.55 15.43 2.76
N PHE A 154 -0.45 14.28 2.10
CA PHE A 154 -0.83 14.15 0.69
C PHE A 154 -2.34 13.96 0.58
#